data_AF-A0A399HVG3-F1
#
_entry.id   AF-A0A399HVG3-F1
#
_cell.length_a   1.000
_cell.length_b   1.000
_cell.length_c   1.000
_cell.angle_alpha   90.00
_cell.angle_beta   90.00
_cell.angle_gamma   90.00
#
_symmetry.space_group_name_H-M   'P 1'
#
loop_
_entity.id
_entity.type
_entity.pdbx_description
1 polymer ?
#
loop_
_entity_poly.entity_id
_entity_poly.type
_entity_poly.pdbx_seq_one_letter_code
_entity_poly.pdbx_strand_id
1 'polypeptide(L)'
;MLPNKTFIDANCANGLRLELMFPSCWDGVAPSAADYKSHVAYPDLVMEGACPEHYDARIPALFYETIWNTAVFRNVSGHFLLSNGDRTGKSARFLRALPHAVSGSSYHGDFQNGWKVDILQQAIGSCTNSSGLIEDCSVFSLQSPDQAAQCILPPPAAIANESCLGPQPGLCGNITL
;
A
#
# COMPACT_ATOMS: atom_id res chain seq x y z
N MET A 1 6.38 4.66 14.90
CA MET A 1 6.28 6.15 14.98
C MET A 1 7.15 6.73 13.87
N LEU A 2 6.69 7.77 13.17
CA LEU A 2 7.56 8.52 12.26
C LEU A 2 8.58 9.34 13.06
N PRO A 3 9.80 9.60 12.53
CA PRO A 3 10.76 10.50 13.16
C PRO A 3 10.17 11.90 13.35
N ASN A 4 10.74 12.68 14.28
CA ASN A 4 10.31 14.06 14.48
C ASN A 4 10.60 14.93 13.23
N LYS A 5 9.90 16.06 13.13
CA LYS A 5 9.97 16.90 11.93
C LYS A 5 11.37 17.45 11.66
N THR A 6 12.11 17.87 12.69
CA THR A 6 13.48 18.37 12.54
C THR A 6 14.40 17.32 11.91
N PHE A 7 14.28 16.06 12.33
CA PHE A 7 15.04 14.96 11.75
C PHE A 7 14.66 14.73 10.28
N ILE A 8 13.36 14.72 9.97
CA ILE A 8 12.86 14.52 8.60
C ILE A 8 13.33 15.65 7.68
N ASP A 9 13.22 16.90 8.10
CA ASP A 9 13.62 18.05 7.28
C ASP A 9 15.13 18.04 6.97
N ALA A 10 15.95 17.55 7.91
CA ALA A 10 17.40 17.47 7.76
C ALA A 10 17.88 16.27 6.93
N ASN A 11 17.19 15.12 7.01
CA ASN A 11 17.70 13.85 6.46
C ASN A 11 16.86 13.25 5.31
N CYS A 12 15.60 13.66 5.16
CA CYS A 12 14.67 13.08 4.19
C CYS A 12 14.42 14.04 3.02
N ALA A 13 15.48 14.38 2.27
CA ALA A 13 15.40 15.35 1.19
C ALA A 13 14.43 14.93 0.06
N ASN A 14 14.28 13.62 -0.16
CA ASN A 14 13.40 13.05 -1.17
C ASN A 14 12.05 12.57 -0.60
N GLY A 15 11.71 12.97 0.62
CA GLY A 15 10.47 12.57 1.26
C GLY A 15 10.58 11.34 2.15
N LEU A 16 9.44 10.87 2.63
CA LEU A 16 9.31 9.63 3.39
C LEU A 16 8.89 8.51 2.44
N ARG A 17 9.70 7.44 2.39
CA ARG A 17 9.37 6.20 1.68
C ARG A 17 8.67 5.25 2.65
N LEU A 18 7.44 4.89 2.33
CA LEU A 18 6.68 3.85 3.03
C LEU A 18 6.58 2.63 2.13
N GLU A 19 6.78 1.47 2.72
CA GLU A 19 6.81 0.19 2.05
C GLU A 19 5.78 -0.74 2.71
N LEU A 20 4.93 -1.36 1.89
CA LEU A 20 3.95 -2.34 2.32
C LEU A 20 4.09 -3.57 1.44
N MET A 21 4.43 -4.69 2.07
CA MET A 21 4.51 -6.00 1.43
C MET A 21 3.30 -6.84 1.83
N PHE A 22 2.74 -7.59 0.89
CA PHE A 22 1.75 -8.61 1.18
C PHE A 22 2.43 -9.99 1.35
N PRO A 23 1.84 -10.89 2.15
CA PRO A 23 2.22 -12.31 2.15
C PRO A 23 2.24 -12.90 0.73
N SER A 24 3.24 -13.72 0.43
CA SER A 24 3.43 -14.30 -0.92
C SER A 24 3.62 -15.82 -0.93
N CYS A 25 3.44 -16.47 0.22
CA CYS A 25 3.38 -17.92 0.35
C CYS A 25 1.93 -18.33 0.65
N TRP A 26 1.40 -19.28 -0.11
CA TRP A 26 0.01 -19.72 -0.05
C TRP A 26 -0.04 -21.21 0.35
N ASP A 27 -1.00 -21.57 1.21
CA ASP A 27 -1.20 -22.94 1.70
C ASP A 27 -2.00 -23.84 0.73
N GLY A 28 -2.41 -23.29 -0.42
CA GLY A 28 -3.23 -24.01 -1.41
C GLY A 28 -4.72 -24.05 -1.06
N VAL A 29 -5.15 -23.44 0.05
CA VAL A 29 -6.53 -23.45 0.53
C VAL A 29 -7.20 -22.12 0.20
N ALA A 30 -8.44 -22.19 -0.27
CA ALA A 30 -9.24 -21.01 -0.49
C ALA A 30 -9.54 -20.31 0.84
N PRO A 31 -9.53 -18.96 0.90
CA PRO A 31 -9.83 -18.23 2.13
C PRO A 31 -11.23 -18.58 2.65
N SER A 32 -11.33 -18.91 3.93
CA SER A 32 -12.62 -19.06 4.60
C SER A 32 -13.20 -17.70 4.97
N ALA A 33 -14.52 -17.62 5.11
CA ALA A 33 -15.21 -16.39 5.52
C ALA A 33 -14.86 -15.92 6.95
N ALA A 34 -14.15 -16.73 7.74
CA ALA A 34 -13.91 -16.48 9.15
C ALA A 34 -12.63 -15.67 9.44
N ASP A 35 -11.56 -15.84 8.65
CA ASP A 35 -10.28 -15.16 8.94
C ASP A 35 -9.62 -14.45 7.76
N TYR A 36 -9.93 -14.81 6.50
CA TYR A 36 -9.35 -14.25 5.25
C TYR A 36 -7.82 -14.06 5.24
N LYS A 37 -7.07 -14.68 6.15
CA LYS A 37 -5.66 -14.37 6.43
C LYS A 37 -4.81 -15.61 6.64
N SER A 38 -5.35 -16.68 7.21
CA SER A 38 -4.57 -17.88 7.56
C SER A 38 -3.97 -18.57 6.35
N HIS A 39 -4.62 -18.45 5.20
CA HIS A 39 -4.21 -19.10 3.95
C HIS A 39 -2.91 -18.55 3.36
N VAL A 40 -2.39 -17.42 3.85
CA VAL A 40 -1.14 -16.82 3.36
C VAL A 40 -0.12 -16.52 4.45
N ALA A 41 1.16 -16.63 4.13
CA ALA A 41 2.29 -16.34 5.00
C ALA A 41 3.38 -15.53 4.29
N TYR A 42 4.21 -14.84 5.07
CA TYR A 42 5.43 -14.23 4.54
C TYR A 42 6.53 -15.30 4.40
N PRO A 43 7.35 -15.21 3.35
CA PRO A 43 8.62 -15.91 3.34
C PRO A 43 9.59 -15.30 4.38
N ASP A 44 10.67 -16.00 4.69
CA ASP A 44 11.64 -15.62 5.73
C ASP A 44 12.37 -14.30 5.46
N LEU A 45 12.49 -13.88 4.20
CA LEU A 45 13.03 -12.57 3.79
C LEU A 45 11.93 -11.60 3.29
N VAL A 46 10.69 -11.77 3.76
CA VAL A 46 9.51 -10.91 3.52
C VAL A 46 8.98 -10.90 2.08
N MET A 47 9.85 -10.68 1.10
CA MET A 47 9.55 -10.75 -0.34
C MET A 47 10.23 -11.95 -1.00
N GLU A 48 11.49 -12.17 -0.62
CA GLU A 48 12.36 -13.22 -1.12
C GLU A 48 12.46 -14.37 -0.12
N GLY A 49 13.28 -15.36 -0.43
CA GLY A 49 13.59 -16.46 0.48
C GLY A 49 12.52 -17.55 0.50
N ALA A 50 12.60 -18.39 1.53
CA ALA A 50 11.86 -19.63 1.65
C ALA A 50 10.47 -19.41 2.27
N CYS A 51 9.48 -20.09 1.71
CA CYS A 51 8.17 -20.18 2.33
C CYS A 51 8.20 -21.12 3.55
N PRO A 52 7.43 -20.83 4.60
CA PRO A 52 7.33 -21.71 5.76
C PRO A 52 6.65 -23.04 5.38
N GLU A 53 6.86 -24.07 6.21
CA GLU A 53 6.19 -25.37 6.04
C GLU A 53 4.67 -25.19 5.97
N HIS A 54 4.03 -25.94 5.06
CA HIS A 54 2.59 -25.88 4.74
C HIS A 54 2.14 -24.65 3.91
N TYR A 55 3.06 -23.78 3.48
CA TYR A 55 2.78 -22.68 2.55
C TYR A 55 3.62 -22.79 1.27
N ASP A 56 3.68 -23.99 0.70
CA ASP A 56 4.65 -24.35 -0.33
C ASP A 56 4.41 -23.68 -1.69
N ALA A 57 3.24 -23.09 -1.92
CA ALA A 57 2.90 -22.42 -3.17
C ALA A 57 3.28 -20.93 -3.13
N ARG A 58 4.30 -20.55 -3.90
CA ARG A 58 4.67 -19.14 -4.07
C ARG A 58 3.70 -18.46 -5.06
N ILE A 59 3.12 -17.35 -4.63
CA ILE A 59 2.26 -16.49 -5.45
C ILE A 59 2.96 -15.17 -5.77
N PRO A 60 2.54 -14.42 -6.80
CA PRO A 60 3.10 -13.10 -7.08
C PRO A 60 3.08 -12.22 -5.84
N ALA A 61 4.23 -11.64 -5.50
CA ALA A 61 4.34 -10.73 -4.38
C ALA A 61 3.74 -9.36 -4.76
N LEU A 62 2.86 -8.84 -3.91
CA LEU A 62 2.34 -7.48 -4.04
C LEU A 62 3.17 -6.57 -3.15
N PHE A 63 3.79 -5.57 -3.77
CA PHE A 63 4.61 -4.57 -3.10
C PHE A 63 4.09 -3.19 -3.43
N TYR A 64 3.71 -2.43 -2.41
CA TYR A 64 3.36 -1.02 -2.55
C TYR A 64 4.45 -0.16 -1.96
N GLU A 65 4.92 0.76 -2.79
CA GLU A 65 5.85 1.82 -2.40
C GLU A 65 5.13 3.16 -2.52
N THR A 66 5.16 3.94 -1.44
CA THR A 66 4.62 5.30 -1.44
C THR A 66 5.68 6.27 -0.98
N ILE A 67 6.01 7.24 -1.83
CA ILE A 67 6.92 8.34 -1.51
C ILE A 67 6.09 9.58 -1.20
N TRP A 68 6.10 10.00 0.07
CA TRP A 68 5.47 11.24 0.51
C TRP A 68 6.48 12.37 0.45
N ASN A 69 6.28 13.32 -0.47
CA ASN A 69 7.12 14.50 -0.59
C ASN A 69 6.94 15.43 0.63
N THR A 70 7.77 15.23 1.66
CA THR A 70 7.76 16.07 2.87
C THR A 70 8.48 17.39 2.68
N ALA A 71 9.31 17.54 1.64
CA ALA A 71 10.14 18.72 1.41
C ALA A 71 9.30 19.99 1.20
N VAL A 72 8.10 19.87 0.63
CA VAL A 72 7.16 20.99 0.44
C VAL A 72 6.66 21.60 1.75
N PHE A 73 6.83 20.89 2.88
CA PHE A 73 6.39 21.32 4.21
C PHE A 73 7.54 21.73 5.13
N ARG A 74 8.78 21.90 4.64
CA ARG A 74 9.94 22.27 5.49
C ARG A 74 9.70 23.52 6.35
N ASN A 75 9.07 24.53 5.76
CA ASN A 75 8.80 25.81 6.45
C ASN A 75 7.47 25.84 7.21
N VAL A 76 6.80 24.68 7.34
CA VAL A 76 5.55 24.54 8.08
C VAL A 76 5.87 23.88 9.42
N SER A 77 5.39 24.44 10.53
CA SER A 77 5.53 23.82 11.85
C SER A 77 4.52 22.68 12.03
N GLY A 78 4.91 21.60 12.71
CA GLY A 78 4.02 20.48 13.00
C GLY A 78 4.72 19.11 13.04
N HIS A 79 3.93 18.06 12.87
CA HIS A 79 4.36 16.66 12.84
C HIS A 79 3.72 15.94 11.66
N PHE A 80 4.42 14.96 11.08
CA PHE A 80 3.82 14.04 10.12
C PHE A 80 3.16 12.88 10.86
N LEU A 81 1.96 12.52 10.43
CA LEU A 81 1.16 11.42 11.00
C LEU A 81 0.50 10.63 9.87
N LEU A 82 0.53 9.31 9.96
CA LEU A 82 -0.26 8.43 9.08
C LEU A 82 -1.70 8.36 9.61
N SER A 83 -2.42 9.48 9.53
CA SER A 83 -3.74 9.63 10.16
C SER A 83 -4.78 8.67 9.58
N ASN A 84 -5.52 7.99 10.46
CA ASN A 84 -6.71 7.20 10.11
C ASN A 84 -8.02 7.85 10.58
N GLY A 85 -7.99 9.14 10.94
CA GLY A 85 -9.15 9.89 11.43
C GLY A 85 -9.28 9.91 12.96
N ASP A 86 -8.55 9.09 13.70
CA ASP A 86 -8.51 9.17 15.17
C ASP A 86 -7.46 10.18 15.65
N ARG A 87 -7.88 11.45 15.75
CA ARG A 87 -7.04 12.54 16.28
C ARG A 87 -6.70 12.41 17.78
N THR A 88 -7.43 11.56 18.51
CA THR A 88 -7.43 11.54 19.98
C THR A 88 -6.79 10.29 20.57
N GLY A 89 -6.55 9.30 19.73
CA GLY A 89 -6.07 8.01 20.17
C GLY A 89 -7.02 7.20 21.03
N LYS A 90 -8.34 7.46 20.96
CA LYS A 90 -9.32 6.78 21.80
C LYS A 90 -9.50 5.31 21.45
N SER A 91 -9.08 4.89 20.25
CA SER A 91 -8.92 3.49 19.87
C SER A 91 -7.82 2.77 20.68
N ALA A 92 -6.88 3.51 21.28
CA ALA A 92 -5.84 2.98 22.16
C ALA A 92 -6.19 3.03 23.66
N ARG A 93 -7.45 2.73 24.04
CA ARG A 93 -7.75 2.39 25.45
C ARG A 93 -6.84 1.25 25.98
N PHE A 94 -6.22 0.48 25.08
CA PHE A 94 -5.29 -0.60 25.39
C PHE A 94 -3.79 -0.24 25.41
N LEU A 95 -3.34 0.93 24.88
CA LEU A 95 -1.90 1.23 24.70
C LEU A 95 -1.33 2.31 25.64
N ARG A 96 -2.04 2.65 26.74
CA ARG A 96 -1.58 3.64 27.73
C ARG A 96 -0.27 3.29 28.46
N ALA A 97 0.34 2.13 28.17
CA ALA A 97 1.53 1.62 28.84
C ALA A 97 2.86 1.91 28.12
N LEU A 98 2.87 2.55 26.93
CA LEU A 98 4.11 2.78 26.18
C LEU A 98 4.43 4.29 26.04
N PRO A 99 5.61 4.76 26.49
CA PRO A 99 6.00 6.18 26.46
C PRO A 99 6.23 6.75 25.04
N HIS A 100 6.06 5.93 23.99
CA HIS A 100 6.15 6.33 22.58
C HIS A 100 4.98 5.83 21.71
N ALA A 101 3.79 5.65 22.26
CA ALA A 101 2.61 5.34 21.44
C ALA A 101 1.98 6.63 20.90
N VAL A 102 2.11 6.91 19.60
CA VAL A 102 1.18 7.83 18.92
C VAL A 102 -0.02 7.00 18.53
N SER A 103 -1.12 7.22 19.23
CA SER A 103 -2.36 6.54 18.93
C SER A 103 -3.07 7.21 17.74
N GLY A 104 -3.72 6.40 16.90
CA GLY A 104 -4.48 6.90 15.73
C GLY A 104 -3.69 6.98 14.42
N SER A 105 -2.63 6.18 14.26
CA SER A 105 -1.92 6.05 12.98
C SER A 105 -2.12 4.68 12.35
N SER A 106 -2.46 4.63 11.06
CA SER A 106 -2.55 3.39 10.28
C SER A 106 -2.02 3.61 8.88
N TYR A 107 -1.36 2.59 8.33
CA TYR A 107 -1.02 2.48 6.92
C TYR A 107 -1.48 1.10 6.47
N HIS A 108 -2.38 1.07 5.49
CA HIS A 108 -2.94 -0.15 4.96
C HIS A 108 -2.92 -0.09 3.44
N GLY A 109 -2.95 -1.26 2.82
CA GLY A 109 -3.06 -1.43 1.39
C GLY A 109 -4.15 -2.44 1.11
N ASP A 110 -4.99 -2.13 0.14
CA ASP A 110 -5.96 -3.05 -0.44
C ASP A 110 -5.49 -3.43 -1.83
N PHE A 111 -5.76 -4.67 -2.22
CA PHE A 111 -5.54 -5.13 -3.58
C PHE A 111 -6.84 -5.70 -4.14
N GLN A 112 -7.19 -5.25 -5.34
CA GLN A 112 -8.32 -5.77 -6.09
C GLN A 112 -7.82 -6.17 -7.47
N ASN A 113 -8.10 -7.41 -7.87
CA ASN A 113 -7.66 -7.94 -9.14
C ASN A 113 -8.75 -7.74 -10.20
N GLY A 114 -8.43 -7.00 -11.26
CA GLY A 114 -9.30 -6.81 -12.43
C GLY A 114 -8.86 -7.57 -13.68
N TRP A 115 -7.81 -8.39 -13.59
CA TRP A 115 -7.26 -9.11 -14.74
C TRP A 115 -8.14 -10.29 -15.16
N LYS A 116 -8.14 -10.60 -16.47
CA LYS A 116 -8.66 -11.88 -16.95
C LYS A 116 -7.76 -13.01 -16.44
N VAL A 117 -8.37 -14.01 -15.79
CA VAL A 117 -7.65 -15.06 -15.06
C VAL A 117 -6.69 -15.84 -15.97
N ASP A 118 -7.13 -16.19 -17.17
CA ASP A 118 -6.34 -16.92 -18.17
C ASP A 118 -5.11 -16.13 -18.61
N ILE A 119 -5.27 -14.84 -18.90
CA ILE A 119 -4.17 -13.95 -19.28
C ILE A 119 -3.18 -13.77 -18.14
N LEU A 120 -3.67 -13.50 -16.92
CA LEU A 120 -2.80 -13.32 -15.76
C LEU A 120 -2.02 -14.60 -15.43
N GLN A 121 -2.68 -15.76 -15.50
CA GLN A 121 -2.04 -17.05 -15.26
C GLN A 121 -0.94 -17.33 -16.29
N GLN A 122 -1.19 -16.99 -17.56
CA GLN A 122 -0.18 -17.12 -18.61
C GLN A 122 1.01 -16.21 -18.35
N ALA A 123 0.78 -14.94 -18.03
CA ALA A 123 1.84 -13.97 -17.74
C ALA A 123 2.72 -14.39 -16.55
N ILE A 124 2.11 -14.82 -15.44
CA ILE A 124 2.85 -15.32 -14.27
C ILE A 124 3.74 -16.52 -14.64
N GLY A 125 3.25 -17.41 -15.50
CA GLY A 125 3.98 -18.62 -15.90
C GLY A 125 5.08 -18.41 -16.96
N SER A 126 4.94 -17.40 -17.83
CA SER A 126 5.83 -17.23 -19.00
C SER A 126 6.73 -15.99 -18.92
N CYS A 127 6.34 -14.95 -18.20
CA CYS A 127 7.06 -13.67 -18.17
C CYS A 127 8.03 -13.63 -16.99
N THR A 128 9.08 -14.44 -17.09
CA THR A 128 10.09 -14.66 -16.04
C THR A 128 11.43 -13.98 -16.32
N ASN A 129 11.45 -13.03 -17.26
CA ASN A 129 12.67 -12.31 -17.63
C ASN A 129 13.21 -11.51 -16.43
N SER A 130 14.51 -11.63 -16.16
CA SER A 130 15.20 -10.95 -15.05
C SER A 130 15.32 -9.42 -15.24
N SER A 131 14.97 -8.88 -16.41
CA SER A 131 14.92 -7.43 -16.64
C SER A 131 13.90 -6.73 -15.74
N GLY A 132 12.82 -7.44 -15.36
CA GLY A 132 11.69 -6.86 -14.64
C GLY A 132 10.84 -5.89 -15.48
N LEU A 133 11.11 -5.78 -16.78
CA LEU A 133 10.37 -4.89 -17.69
C LEU A 133 9.12 -5.59 -18.23
N ILE A 134 7.98 -4.89 -18.19
CA ILE A 134 6.69 -5.42 -18.65
C ILE A 134 6.67 -5.59 -20.19
N GLU A 135 7.47 -4.80 -20.89
CA GLU A 135 7.64 -4.81 -22.35
C GLU A 135 8.25 -6.11 -22.86
N ASP A 136 9.00 -6.81 -22.03
CA ASP A 136 9.60 -8.10 -22.38
C ASP A 136 8.60 -9.26 -22.27
N CYS A 137 7.41 -9.01 -21.72
CA CYS A 137 6.35 -10.00 -21.55
C CYS A 137 5.46 -10.07 -22.80
N SER A 138 5.68 -11.07 -23.66
CA SER A 138 4.93 -11.27 -24.91
C SER A 138 3.44 -11.58 -24.73
N VAL A 139 2.99 -11.85 -23.50
CA VAL A 139 1.57 -12.05 -23.17
C VAL A 139 0.79 -10.75 -23.28
N PHE A 140 1.43 -9.59 -23.01
CA PHE A 140 0.76 -8.31 -22.99
C PHE A 140 0.91 -7.55 -24.30
N SER A 141 -0.19 -6.95 -24.74
CA SER A 141 -0.17 -5.89 -25.75
C SER A 141 -0.27 -4.55 -25.03
N LEU A 142 0.84 -3.80 -25.01
CA LEU A 142 0.95 -2.58 -24.24
C LEU A 142 0.55 -1.36 -25.07
N GLN A 143 -0.21 -0.46 -24.46
CA GLN A 143 -0.41 0.90 -24.97
C GLN A 143 0.83 1.75 -24.70
N SER A 144 1.05 2.81 -25.49
CA SER A 144 2.16 3.71 -25.22
C SER A 144 1.94 4.50 -23.91
N PRO A 145 3.00 4.94 -23.23
CA PRO A 145 2.87 5.80 -22.04
C PRO A 145 2.00 7.04 -22.28
N ASP A 146 2.15 7.68 -23.45
CA ASP A 146 1.36 8.85 -23.82
C ASP A 146 -0.14 8.56 -23.97
N GLN A 147 -0.49 7.37 -24.47
CA GLN A 147 -1.87 6.90 -24.56
C GLN A 147 -2.43 6.55 -23.18
N ALA A 148 -1.66 5.85 -22.36
CA ALA A 148 -2.06 5.50 -20.98
C ALA A 148 -2.36 6.77 -20.16
N ALA A 149 -1.55 7.82 -20.34
CA ALA A 149 -1.72 9.11 -19.64
C ALA A 149 -3.01 9.86 -20.00
N GLN A 150 -3.71 9.48 -21.08
CA GLN A 150 -5.01 10.07 -21.44
C GLN A 150 -6.18 9.44 -20.67
N CYS A 151 -5.95 8.38 -19.89
CA CYS A 151 -7.02 7.75 -19.12
C CYS A 151 -7.45 8.65 -17.96
N ILE A 152 -8.67 9.19 -18.05
CA ILE A 152 -9.29 9.96 -16.98
C ILE A 152 -10.36 9.10 -16.31
N LEU A 153 -10.14 8.78 -15.03
CA LEU A 153 -11.13 8.15 -14.18
C LEU A 153 -11.87 9.23 -13.38
N PRO A 154 -13.13 9.56 -13.71
CA PRO A 154 -13.88 10.53 -12.94
C PRO A 154 -14.16 9.98 -11.53
N PRO A 155 -14.17 10.85 -10.50
CA PRO A 155 -14.50 10.42 -9.15
C PRO A 155 -15.94 9.87 -9.10
N PRO A 156 -16.21 8.84 -8.28
CA PRO A 156 -17.58 8.40 -7.98
C PRO A 156 -18.45 9.57 -7.49
N ALA A 157 -19.75 9.53 -7.81
CA ALA A 157 -20.69 10.60 -7.47
C ALA A 157 -20.68 10.97 -5.97
N ALA A 158 -20.44 9.99 -5.09
CA ALA A 158 -20.35 10.18 -3.64
C ALA A 158 -19.21 11.13 -3.20
N ILE A 159 -18.14 11.25 -3.99
CA ILE A 159 -16.97 12.10 -3.71
C ILE A 159 -16.68 13.12 -4.81
N ALA A 160 -17.59 13.29 -5.78
CA ALA A 160 -17.36 14.18 -6.91
C ALA A 160 -17.17 15.66 -6.50
N ASN A 161 -17.70 16.05 -5.35
CA ASN A 161 -17.59 17.41 -4.80
C ASN A 161 -16.60 17.51 -3.62
N GLU A 162 -15.82 16.47 -3.35
CA GLU A 162 -14.85 16.50 -2.26
C GLU A 162 -13.63 17.36 -2.64
N SER A 163 -13.25 18.29 -1.77
CA SER A 163 -12.06 19.12 -1.94
C SER A 163 -10.96 18.66 -1.00
N CYS A 164 -9.94 18.02 -1.58
CA CYS A 164 -8.74 17.59 -0.86
C CYS A 164 -7.65 18.65 -0.76
N LEU A 165 -7.94 19.86 -1.24
CA LEU A 165 -7.04 20.99 -1.08
C LEU A 165 -7.17 21.50 0.35
N GLY A 166 -6.17 21.18 1.17
CA GLY A 166 -6.11 21.58 2.58
C GLY A 166 -6.01 23.09 2.81
N PRO A 167 -6.23 23.56 4.05
CA PRO A 167 -6.62 22.79 5.25
C PRO A 167 -8.12 22.44 5.27
N GLN A 168 -8.47 21.22 5.72
CA GLN A 168 -9.85 20.72 5.76
C GLN A 168 -10.28 20.23 7.17
N PRO A 169 -11.59 20.25 7.51
CA PRO A 169 -12.10 19.78 8.81
C PRO A 169 -11.93 18.27 9.03
N GLY A 170 -11.87 17.46 7.96
CA GLY A 170 -11.81 15.99 7.99
C GLY A 170 -10.79 15.41 7.00
N LEU A 171 -10.68 14.08 6.98
CA LEU A 171 -9.88 13.36 5.97
C LEU A 171 -10.65 13.29 4.65
N CYS A 172 -9.91 13.29 3.55
CA CYS A 172 -10.49 12.97 2.24
C CYS A 172 -10.94 11.52 2.16
N GLY A 173 -12.01 11.27 1.41
CA GLY A 173 -12.65 9.97 1.25
C GLY A 173 -13.41 9.52 2.48
N ASN A 174 -13.67 10.39 3.47
CA ASN A 174 -14.38 10.04 4.70
C ASN A 174 -15.91 10.00 4.47
N ILE A 175 -16.33 9.11 3.58
CA ILE A 175 -17.74 8.87 3.25
C ILE A 175 -18.36 8.08 4.40
N THR A 176 -19.31 8.68 5.12
CA THR A 176 -20.23 7.94 5.97
C THR A 176 -21.28 7.27 5.08
N LEU A 177 -21.21 5.94 4.98
CA LEU A 177 -22.24 5.10 4.35
C LEU A 177 -23.56 5.16 5.12
#